data_AF-A0A9P0KMQ1-F1
#
_entry.id   AF-A0A9P0KMQ1-F1
#
_cell.length_a   1.000
_cell.length_b   1.000
_cell.length_c   1.000
_cell.angle_alpha   90.00
_cell.angle_beta   90.00
_cell.angle_gamma   90.00
#
_symmetry.space_group_name_H-M   'P 1'
#
loop_
_entity.id
_entity.type
_entity.pdbx_description
1 polymer ?
#
loop_
_entity_poly.entity_id
_entity_poly.type
_entity_poly.pdbx_seq_one_letter_code
_entity_poly.pdbx_strand_id
1 'polypeptide(L)'
;MPKSHVLLLGGTGFIGRNIVYYWLKEKKVESIVVVDKVPPELAWMNQAHRDAFNDPRVEFKSANLVFPGKRLGYLYFKISLIVNIPRNLCCPMC
;
A
#
# COMPACT_ATOMS: atom_id res chain seq x y z
N MET A 1 -1.64 13.96 17.44
CA MET A 1 -0.61 13.75 16.39
C MET A 1 -1.24 14.09 15.05
N PRO A 2 -0.52 14.72 14.10
CA PRO A 2 -1.07 15.01 12.79
C PRO A 2 -1.44 13.69 12.11
N LYS A 3 -2.67 13.61 11.63
CA LYS A 3 -3.16 12.45 10.90
C LYS A 3 -2.47 12.41 9.54
N SER A 4 -1.73 11.33 9.27
CA SER A 4 -0.95 11.20 8.05
C SER A 4 -1.74 10.53 6.92
N HIS A 5 -1.63 11.08 5.72
CA HIS A 5 -2.02 10.43 4.48
C HIS A 5 -0.80 9.76 3.87
N VAL A 6 -0.86 8.45 3.66
CA VAL A 6 0.31 7.66 3.26
C VAL A 6 0.13 7.10 1.86
N LEU A 7 1.17 7.19 1.03
CA LEU A 7 1.28 6.47 -0.23
C LEU A 7 2.25 5.31 -0.08
N LEU A 8 1.76 4.10 -0.26
CA LEU A 8 2.55 2.88 -0.17
C LEU A 8 2.75 2.27 -1.55
N LEU A 9 4.00 2.23 -2.01
CA LEU A 9 4.38 1.58 -3.26
C LEU A 9 4.88 0.16 -2.94
N GLY A 10 4.24 -0.86 -3.50
CA GLY A 10 4.53 -2.27 -3.21
C GLY A 10 3.76 -2.81 -1.99
N GLY A 11 2.47 -2.46 -1.86
CA GLY A 11 1.70 -2.77 -0.66
C GLY A 11 1.10 -4.19 -0.58
N THR A 12 0.96 -4.94 -1.68
CA THR A 12 0.44 -6.33 -1.60
C THR A 12 1.54 -7.37 -1.37
N GLY A 13 2.81 -6.95 -1.46
CA GLY A 13 4.00 -7.73 -1.10
C GLY A 13 4.12 -8.07 0.39
N PHE A 14 5.19 -8.80 0.76
CA PHE A 14 5.38 -9.34 2.13
C PHE A 14 5.37 -8.28 3.22
N ILE A 15 6.22 -7.27 3.08
CA ILE A 15 6.32 -6.19 4.06
C ILE A 15 5.12 -5.25 3.94
N GLY A 16 4.70 -4.93 2.71
CA GLY A 16 3.61 -3.98 2.45
C GLY A 16 2.31 -4.33 3.16
N ARG A 17 1.84 -5.57 3.05
CA ARG A 17 0.56 -5.99 3.65
C ARG A 17 0.59 -5.94 5.19
N ASN A 18 1.74 -6.25 5.78
CA ASN A 18 1.93 -6.17 7.23
C ASN A 18 1.95 -4.72 7.71
N ILE A 19 2.57 -3.82 6.94
CA ILE A 19 2.58 -2.38 7.22
C ILE A 19 1.17 -1.80 7.19
N VAL A 20 0.39 -2.12 6.15
CA VAL A 20 -1.02 -1.68 6.04
C VAL A 20 -1.81 -2.14 7.26
N TYR A 21 -1.73 -3.43 7.59
CA TYR A 21 -2.41 -3.99 8.75
C TYR A 21 -1.99 -3.31 10.06
N TYR A 22 -0.69 -3.12 10.28
CA TYR A 22 -0.17 -2.48 11.49
C TYR A 22 -0.64 -1.03 11.64
N TRP A 23 -0.57 -0.22 10.58
CA TRP A 23 -0.99 1.18 10.65
C TRP A 23 -2.48 1.36 10.87
N LEU A 24 -3.31 0.50 10.29
CA LEU A 24 -4.76 0.51 10.51
C LEU A 24 -5.10 0.10 11.95
N LYS A 25 -4.45 -0.97 12.45
CA LYS A 25 -4.63 -1.48 13.82
C LYS A 25 -4.27 -0.43 14.87
N GLU A 26 -3.15 0.25 14.69
CA GLU A 26 -2.67 1.29 15.60
C GLU A 26 -3.35 2.65 15.40
N LYS A 27 -4.28 2.76 14.42
CA LYS A 27 -4.99 4.01 14.06
C LYS A 27 -4.04 5.20 13.81
N LYS A 28 -2.85 4.93 13.28
CA LYS A 28 -1.78 5.93 13.05
C LYS A 28 -1.98 6.74 11.77
N VAL A 29 -2.87 6.30 10.89
CA VAL A 29 -3.08 6.87 9.55
C VAL A 29 -4.55 7.24 9.34
N GLU A 30 -4.78 8.30 8.59
CA GLU A 30 -6.12 8.72 8.19
C GLU A 30 -6.53 8.09 6.86
N SER A 31 -5.61 8.03 5.91
CA SER A 31 -5.78 7.26 4.69
C SER A 31 -4.48 6.64 4.20
N ILE A 32 -4.60 5.51 3.52
CA ILE A 32 -3.49 4.82 2.86
C ILE A 32 -3.90 4.63 1.41
N VAL A 33 -3.10 5.14 0.47
CA VAL A 33 -3.20 4.73 -0.93
C VAL A 33 -2.13 3.68 -1.18
N VAL A 34 -2.56 2.48 -1.55
CA VAL A 34 -1.67 1.38 -1.88
C VAL A 34 -1.56 1.25 -3.39
N VAL A 35 -0.33 1.28 -3.90
CA VAL A 35 -0.03 1.09 -5.31
C VAL A 35 0.78 -0.18 -5.48
N ASP A 36 0.23 -1.15 -6.20
CA ASP A 36 0.92 -2.39 -6.53
C ASP A 36 0.54 -2.87 -7.93
N LYS A 37 1.33 -3.77 -8.52
CA LYS A 37 0.97 -4.43 -9.77
C LYS A 37 -0.18 -5.42 -9.53
N VAL A 38 -0.10 -6.21 -8.47
CA VAL A 38 -1.03 -7.31 -8.19
C VAL A 38 -2.11 -6.81 -7.22
N PRO A 39 -3.40 -6.93 -7.57
CA PRO A 39 -4.50 -6.52 -6.71
C PRO A 39 -4.63 -7.44 -5.49
N PRO A 40 -5.17 -6.95 -4.36
CA PRO A 40 -5.19 -7.68 -3.11
C PRO A 40 -5.96 -9.00 -3.16
N GLU A 41 -6.95 -9.11 -4.06
CA GLU A 41 -7.74 -10.32 -4.29
C GLU A 41 -6.92 -11.44 -4.93
N LEU A 42 -5.92 -11.08 -5.74
CA LEU A 42 -5.00 -12.02 -6.39
C LEU A 42 -3.72 -12.25 -5.58
N ALA A 43 -3.53 -11.50 -4.50
CA ALA A 43 -2.43 -11.72 -3.59
C ALA A 43 -2.81 -12.83 -2.58
N TRP A 44 -1.89 -13.76 -2.33
CA TRP A 44 -2.04 -14.77 -1.27
C TRP A 44 -2.00 -14.12 0.11
N MET A 45 -3.13 -13.58 0.53
CA MET A 45 -3.33 -12.95 1.83
C MET A 45 -4.13 -13.86 2.77
N ASN A 46 -3.92 -13.67 4.08
CA ASN A 46 -4.78 -14.24 5.10
C ASN A 46 -6.04 -13.36 5.27
N GLN A 47 -7.00 -13.80 6.09
CA GLN A 47 -8.24 -13.06 6.29
C GLN A 47 -8.00 -11.66 6.89
N ALA A 48 -7.11 -11.56 7.88
CA ALA A 48 -6.82 -10.28 8.54
C ALA A 48 -6.26 -9.21 7.58
N HIS A 49 -5.41 -9.60 6.63
CA HIS A 49 -4.91 -8.69 5.61
C HIS A 49 -6.01 -8.34 4.61
N ARG A 50 -6.86 -9.29 4.18
CA ARG A 50 -8.01 -8.97 3.32
C ARG A 50 -8.94 -7.95 3.97
N ASP A 51 -9.24 -8.14 5.26
CA ASP A 51 -10.09 -7.21 6.02
C ASP A 51 -9.44 -5.82 6.12
N ALA A 52 -8.12 -5.77 6.30
CA ALA A 52 -7.36 -4.52 6.29
C ALA A 52 -7.41 -3.78 4.94
N PHE A 53 -7.36 -4.50 3.83
CA PHE A 53 -7.49 -3.91 2.49
C PHE A 53 -8.94 -3.50 2.15
N ASN A 54 -9.93 -4.03 2.85
CA ASN A 54 -11.34 -3.63 2.73
C ASN A 54 -11.71 -2.45 3.66
N ASP A 55 -10.79 -1.98 4.50
CA ASP A 55 -11.03 -0.83 5.37
C ASP A 55 -11.26 0.44 4.52
N PRO A 56 -12.27 1.27 4.83
CA PRO A 56 -12.59 2.48 4.05
C PRO A 56 -11.45 3.51 4.00
N ARG A 57 -10.44 3.40 4.87
CA ARG A 57 -9.24 4.24 4.85
C ARG A 57 -8.23 3.80 3.80
N VAL A 58 -8.37 2.61 3.21
CA VAL A 58 -7.45 2.06 2.22
C VAL A 58 -8.02 2.22 0.82
N GLU A 59 -7.26 2.87 -0.06
CA GLU A 59 -7.53 2.96 -1.49
C GLU A 59 -6.48 2.16 -2.25
N PHE A 60 -6.90 1.16 -3.03
CA PHE A 60 -5.97 0.38 -3.85
C PHE A 60 -5.93 0.91 -5.30
N LYS A 61 -4.73 1.02 -5.87
CA LYS A 61 -4.50 1.34 -7.28
C LYS A 61 -3.54 0.35 -7.91
N SER A 62 -3.97 -0.27 -9.00
CA SER A 62 -3.07 -1.11 -9.78
C SER A 62 -2.15 -0.25 -10.66
N ALA A 63 -0.83 -0.33 -10.45
CA ALA A 63 0.15 0.29 -11.33
C ALA A 63 1.46 -0.50 -11.37
N ASN A 64 2.13 -0.47 -12.53
CA ASN A 64 3.47 -0.99 -12.67
C ASN A 64 4.50 0.10 -12.35
N LEU A 65 5.17 -0.04 -11.21
CA LEU A 65 6.15 0.93 -10.70
C LEU A 65 7.47 0.99 -11.49
N VAL A 66 7.68 0.06 -12.44
CA VAL A 66 8.88 0.04 -13.30
C VAL A 66 8.77 1.04 -14.45
N PHE A 67 7.55 1.36 -14.90
CA PHE A 67 7.34 2.29 -16.01
C PHE A 67 7.02 3.69 -15.47
N PRO A 68 7.83 4.73 -15.77
CA PRO A 68 7.55 6.11 -15.37
C PRO A 68 6.31 6.72 -16.07
N GLY A 69 5.67 5.98 -17.00
CA GLY A 69 4.62 6.48 -17.88
C GLY A 69 3.25 6.71 -17.24
N LYS A 70 2.98 6.19 -16.03
CA LYS A 70 1.77 6.57 -15.27
C LYS A 70 2.15 7.60 -14.22
N ARG A 71 2.03 8.88 -14.60
CA ARG A 71 2.09 9.99 -13.66
C ARG A 71 1.08 9.75 -12.54
N LEU A 72 1.55 9.32 -11.37
CA LEU A 72 0.83 9.43 -10.09
C LEU A 72 0.57 10.91 -9.70
N GLY A 73 0.86 11.86 -10.59
CA GLY A 73 0.87 13.32 -10.40
C GLY A 73 -0.39 13.89 -9.75
N TYR A 74 -1.55 13.27 -9.97
CA TYR A 74 -2.82 13.71 -9.37
C TYR A 74 -3.03 13.24 -7.92
N LEU A 75 -2.22 12.30 -7.42
CA LEU A 75 -2.36 11.74 -6.08
C LEU A 75 -1.55 12.51 -5.02
N TYR A 76 -0.59 13.34 -5.44
CA TYR A 76 0.41 13.96 -4.56
C TYR A 76 -0.05 15.18 -3.77
N PHE A 77 -1.25 15.72 -4.03
CA PHE A 77 -1.65 17.00 -3.46
C PHE A 77 -1.96 16.98 -1.95
N LYS A 78 -2.04 15.79 -1.32
CA LYS A 78 -2.34 15.64 0.11
C LYS A 78 -1.51 14.57 0.84
N ILE A 79 -0.49 14.00 0.20
CA ILE A 79 0.31 12.93 0.81
C ILE A 79 1.31 13.51 1.80
N SER A 80 1.32 12.99 3.03
CA SER A 80 2.28 13.38 4.08
C SER A 80 3.53 12.49 4.09
N LEU A 81 3.41 11.25 3.61
CA LEU A 81 4.51 10.26 3.63
C LEU A 81 4.44 9.33 2.41
N ILE A 82 5.57 9.14 1.74
CA ILE A 82 5.73 8.15 0.67
C ILE A 82 6.63 7.03 1.20
N VAL A 83 6.15 5.79 1.13
CA VAL A 83 6.93 4.60 1.47
C VAL A 83 7.07 3.75 0.23
N ASN A 84 8.32 3.58 -0.22
CA ASN A 84 8.67 2.73 -1.34
C ASN A 84 9.24 1.41 -0.81
N ILE A 85 8.59 0.29 -1.12
CA ILE A 85 9.08 -1.05 -0.80
C ILE A 85 9.63 -1.67 -2.10
N PRO A 86 10.94 -1.59 -2.35
CA PRO A 86 11.51 -2.15 -3.56
C PRO A 86 11.49 -3.68 -3.53
N ARG A 87 11.46 -4.29 -4.73
CA ARG A 87 11.27 -5.74 -4.88
C ARG A 87 12.36 -6.61 -4.24
N ASN A 88 13.56 -6.07 -4.03
CA ASN A 88 14.65 -6.76 -3.33
C ASN A 88 14.38 -6.99 -1.83
N LEU A 89 13.38 -6.33 -1.26
CA LEU A 89 12.89 -6.56 0.12
C LEU A 89 11.67 -7.51 0.17
N CYS A 90 11.10 -7.88 -0.99
CA CYS A 90 10.11 -8.96 -1.09
C CYS A 90 10.83 -10.30 -1.29
N CYS A 91 10.46 -11.31 -0.52
CA CYS A 91 11.12 -12.61 -0.40
C CYS A 91 11.61 -13.24 -1.73
N PRO A 92 12.70 -14.04 -1.70
CA PRO A 92 13.28 -14.72 -2.86
C PRO A 92 12.45 -15.91 -3.41
N MET A 93 11.21 -16.10 -2.95
CA MET A 93 10.35 -17.22 -3.36
C MET A 93 8.89 -16.77 -3.44
N CYS A 94 8.54 -16.17 -4.58
CA CYS A 94 7.19 -16.11 -5.13
C CYS A 94 7.31 -16.33 -6.63
#